data_AF-A0A6I3BEW0-F1
#
_entry.id   AF-A0A6I3BEW0-F1
#
_cell.length_a   1.000
_cell.length_b   1.000
_cell.length_c   1.000
_cell.angle_alpha   90.00
_cell.angle_beta   90.00
_cell.angle_gamma   90.00
#
_symmetry.space_group_name_H-M   'P 1'
#
loop_
_entity.id
_entity.type
_entity.pdbx_description
1 polymer ?
#
loop_
_entity_poly.entity_id
_entity_poly.type
_entity_poly.pdbx_seq_one_letter_code
_entity_poly.pdbx_strand_id
1 'polypeptide(L)'
;MLIHRAAMALRIAAGLFFLGAVALMIRPDLVASSMGVSALALSPELRWALRSMGVILLIPSVLAPLVAAFAGERGLRQACAAMAFISAGIAAFTLFSPGKVSSGKISMTLACLAMSLIFFIALRGRRRNR
;
A
#
# COMPACT_ATOMS: atom_id res chain seq x y z
N MET A 1 8.56 21.31 8.61
CA MET A 1 9.18 20.12 7.97
C MET A 1 8.34 18.84 8.05
N LEU A 2 7.75 18.48 9.21
CA LEU A 2 6.93 17.26 9.37
C LEU A 2 5.74 17.20 8.39
N ILE A 3 5.00 18.31 8.25
CA ILE A 3 3.84 18.42 7.34
C ILE A 3 4.22 18.09 5.90
N HIS A 4 5.34 18.64 5.40
CA HIS A 4 5.78 18.42 4.03
C HIS A 4 6.23 16.98 3.79
N ARG A 5 6.93 16.36 4.76
CA ARG A 5 7.34 14.95 4.70
C ARG A 5 6.14 14.01 4.71
N ALA A 6 5.17 14.26 5.60
CA ALA A 6 3.93 13.47 5.69
C ALA A 6 3.08 13.59 4.41
N ALA A 7 2.92 14.81 3.88
CA ALA A 7 2.19 15.04 2.64
C ALA A 7 2.87 14.36 1.44
N MET A 8 4.19 14.42 1.33
CA MET A 8 4.93 13.71 0.28
C MET A 8 4.80 12.19 0.41
N ALA A 9 4.93 11.64 1.62
CA ALA A 9 4.77 10.20 1.86
C ALA A 9 3.36 9.70 1.45
N LEU A 10 2.31 10.47 1.78
CA LEU A 10 0.94 10.17 1.38
C LEU A 10 0.76 10.20 -0.15
N ARG A 11 1.35 11.17 -0.85
CA ARG A 11 1.28 11.25 -2.32
C ARG A 11 1.99 10.08 -3.00
N ILE A 12 3.19 9.72 -2.53
CA ILE A 12 3.95 8.58 -3.05
C ILE A 12 3.15 7.29 -2.82
N ALA A 13 2.61 7.10 -1.62
CA ALA A 13 1.77 5.97 -1.31
C ALA A 13 0.56 5.90 -2.26
N ALA A 14 -0.11 7.03 -2.51
CA ALA A 14 -1.24 7.07 -3.41
C ALA A 14 -0.90 6.60 -4.82
N GLY A 15 0.25 7.01 -5.36
CA GLY A 15 0.73 6.52 -6.66
C GLY A 15 0.94 5.01 -6.67
N LEU A 16 1.53 4.45 -5.61
CA LEU A 16 1.71 2.99 -5.48
C LEU A 16 0.37 2.25 -5.37
N PHE A 17 -0.58 2.78 -4.58
CA PHE A 17 -1.93 2.21 -4.48
C PHE A 17 -2.66 2.26 -5.81
N PHE A 18 -2.54 3.36 -6.56
CA PHE A 18 -3.13 3.48 -7.89
C PHE A 18 -2.57 2.46 -8.87
N LEU A 19 -1.24 2.35 -8.96
CA LEU A 19 -0.58 1.37 -9.84
C LEU A 19 -0.95 -0.07 -9.47
N GLY A 20 -0.97 -0.38 -8.16
CA GLY A 20 -1.39 -1.70 -7.66
C GLY A 20 -2.87 -2.00 -7.98
N ALA A 21 -3.74 -1.00 -7.81
CA ALA A 21 -5.16 -1.11 -8.15
C ALA A 21 -5.37 -1.40 -9.64
N VAL A 22 -4.72 -0.63 -10.51
CA VAL A 22 -4.79 -0.80 -11.97
C VAL A 22 -4.26 -2.17 -12.38
N ALA A 23 -3.13 -2.62 -11.81
CA ALA A 23 -2.57 -3.95 -12.08
C ALA A 23 -3.56 -5.08 -11.72
N LEU A 24 -4.20 -5.00 -10.55
CA LEU A 24 -5.21 -5.96 -10.09
C LEU A 24 -6.47 -5.95 -10.96
N MET A 25 -6.89 -4.79 -11.47
CA MET A 25 -8.09 -4.67 -12.31
C MET A 25 -7.86 -5.21 -13.72
N ILE A 26 -6.74 -4.82 -14.37
CA ILE A 26 -6.48 -5.13 -15.78
C ILE A 26 -5.86 -6.53 -15.94
N ARG A 27 -4.86 -6.87 -15.11
CA ARG A 27 -4.06 -8.11 -15.23
C ARG A 27 -3.96 -8.84 -13.88
N PRO A 28 -5.08 -9.30 -13.29
CA PRO A 28 -5.08 -10.01 -12.01
C PRO A 28 -4.20 -11.28 -12.05
N ASP A 29 -4.12 -11.95 -13.19
CA ASP A 29 -3.34 -13.19 -13.37
C ASP A 29 -1.83 -12.96 -13.21
N LEU A 30 -1.34 -11.80 -13.67
CA LEU A 30 0.06 -11.41 -13.55
C LEU A 30 0.42 -11.11 -12.10
N VAL A 31 -0.50 -10.45 -11.37
CA VAL A 31 -0.34 -10.19 -9.93
C VAL A 31 -0.32 -11.50 -9.15
N ALA A 32 -1.27 -12.41 -9.41
CA ALA A 32 -1.31 -13.72 -8.76
C ALA A 32 -0.06 -14.56 -9.06
N SER A 33 0.40 -14.56 -10.31
CA SER A 33 1.65 -15.22 -10.72
C SER A 33 2.86 -14.64 -9.99
N SER A 34 2.90 -13.31 -9.82
CA SER A 34 3.95 -12.65 -9.05
C SER A 34 3.95 -13.05 -7.58
N MET A 35 2.79 -13.46 -7.02
CA MET A 35 2.66 -13.98 -5.65
C MET A 35 2.93 -15.50 -5.54
N GLY A 36 3.34 -16.16 -6.64
CA GLY A 36 3.64 -17.58 -6.64
C GLY A 36 2.42 -18.49 -6.76
N VAL A 37 1.28 -17.94 -7.20
CA VAL A 37 0.06 -18.69 -7.54
C VAL A 37 0.04 -18.92 -9.05
N SER A 38 -0.20 -20.16 -9.48
CA SER A 38 -0.28 -20.46 -10.92
C SER A 38 -1.48 -19.76 -11.56
N ALA A 39 -1.26 -19.04 -12.67
CA ALA A 39 -2.33 -18.39 -13.43
C ALA A 39 -3.42 -19.38 -13.90
N LEU A 40 -3.02 -20.62 -14.17
CA LEU A 40 -3.94 -21.70 -14.60
C LEU A 40 -4.81 -22.24 -13.46
N ALA A 41 -4.43 -21.97 -12.20
CA ALA A 41 -5.17 -22.40 -11.01
C ALA A 41 -6.15 -21.32 -10.50
N LEU A 42 -6.25 -20.17 -11.16
CA LEU A 42 -7.15 -19.08 -10.78
C LEU A 42 -8.58 -19.38 -11.20
N SER A 43 -9.43 -19.68 -10.23
CA SER A 43 -10.87 -19.75 -10.47
C SER A 43 -11.43 -18.40 -10.94
N PRO A 44 -12.56 -18.38 -11.68
CA PRO A 44 -13.24 -17.14 -12.05
C PRO A 44 -13.57 -16.25 -10.85
N GLU A 45 -13.97 -16.84 -9.73
CA GLU A 45 -14.33 -16.15 -8.49
C GLU A 45 -13.11 -15.46 -7.87
N LEU A 46 -11.96 -16.15 -7.86
CA LEU A 46 -10.71 -15.58 -7.33
C LEU A 46 -10.22 -14.42 -8.21
N ARG A 47 -10.36 -14.53 -9.54
CA ARG A 47 -10.06 -13.39 -10.44
C ARG A 47 -10.98 -12.20 -10.19
N TRP A 48 -12.26 -12.45 -9.93
CA TRP A 48 -13.20 -11.38 -9.59
C TRP A 48 -12.85 -10.73 -8.25
N ALA A 49 -12.47 -11.53 -7.24
CA ALA A 49 -12.00 -11.03 -5.95
C ALA A 49 -10.74 -10.16 -6.08
N LEU A 50 -9.78 -10.56 -6.92
CA LEU A 50 -8.59 -9.74 -7.19
C LEU A 50 -8.96 -8.40 -7.84
N ARG A 51 -9.90 -8.40 -8.78
CA ARG A 51 -10.38 -7.15 -9.40
C ARG A 51 -11.11 -6.25 -8.40
N SER A 52 -11.94 -6.83 -7.53
CA SER A 52 -12.66 -6.07 -6.50
C SER A 52 -11.70 -5.48 -5.46
N MET A 53 -10.64 -6.21 -5.08
CA MET A 53 -9.54 -5.65 -4.29
C MET A 53 -8.89 -4.45 -4.99
N GLY A 54 -8.68 -4.53 -6.31
CA GLY A 54 -8.19 -3.40 -7.10
C GLY A 54 -9.09 -2.16 -6.97
N VAL A 55 -10.42 -2.33 -7.06
CA VAL A 55 -11.38 -1.23 -6.87
C VAL A 55 -11.29 -0.64 -5.45
N ILE A 56 -11.16 -1.48 -4.43
CA ILE A 56 -11.02 -1.02 -3.04
C ILE A 56 -9.72 -0.21 -2.85
N LEU A 57 -8.62 -0.63 -3.49
CA LEU A 57 -7.34 0.08 -3.44
C LEU A 57 -7.34 1.44 -4.17
N LEU A 58 -8.32 1.71 -5.05
CA LEU A 58 -8.49 3.04 -5.63
C LEU A 58 -8.88 4.09 -4.56
N ILE A 59 -9.65 3.70 -3.54
CA ILE A 59 -10.11 4.60 -2.48
C ILE A 59 -8.92 5.30 -1.78
N PRO A 60 -7.93 4.58 -1.19
CA PRO A 60 -6.77 5.23 -0.60
C PRO A 60 -5.91 5.97 -1.64
N SER A 61 -5.91 5.53 -2.91
CA SER A 61 -5.16 6.23 -3.98
C SER A 61 -5.67 7.64 -4.27
N VAL A 62 -6.99 7.87 -4.11
CA VAL A 62 -7.63 9.17 -4.31
C VAL A 62 -7.68 9.97 -3.00
N LEU A 63 -7.94 9.32 -1.88
CA LEU A 63 -8.06 10.01 -0.59
C LEU A 63 -6.72 10.47 -0.02
N ALA A 64 -5.64 9.70 -0.19
CA ALA A 64 -4.33 10.09 0.34
C ALA A 64 -3.81 11.44 -0.17
N PRO A 65 -3.90 11.81 -1.47
CA PRO A 65 -3.47 13.12 -1.95
C PRO A 65 -4.41 14.24 -1.50
N LEU A 66 -5.72 13.98 -1.35
CA LEU A 66 -6.67 14.94 -0.78
C LEU A 66 -6.31 15.24 0.68
N VAL A 67 -6.05 14.21 1.48
CA VAL A 67 -5.57 14.37 2.87
C VAL A 67 -4.23 15.10 2.89
N ALA A 68 -3.32 14.79 1.98
CA ALA A 68 -2.04 15.50 1.86
C ALA A 68 -2.18 16.98 1.50
N ALA A 69 -3.25 17.38 0.81
CA ALA A 69 -3.52 18.75 0.38
C ALA A 69 -4.27 19.56 1.44
N PHE A 70 -5.25 18.96 2.12
CA PHE A 70 -6.22 19.70 2.94
C PHE A 70 -6.15 19.41 4.43
N ALA A 71 -5.50 18.32 4.87
CA ALA A 71 -5.50 17.97 6.29
C ALA A 71 -4.50 18.81 7.09
N GLY A 72 -4.94 19.28 8.27
CA GLY A 72 -4.06 19.90 9.26
C GLY A 72 -3.06 18.90 9.87
N GLU A 73 -2.12 19.40 10.69
CA GLU A 73 -1.01 18.58 11.24
C GLU A 73 -1.50 17.32 11.97
N ARG A 74 -2.59 17.41 12.75
CA ARG A 74 -3.18 16.27 13.47
C ARG A 74 -3.76 15.21 12.51
N GLY A 75 -4.47 15.66 11.47
CA GLY A 75 -5.05 14.78 10.46
C GLY A 75 -3.98 14.06 9.63
N LEU A 76 -2.92 14.77 9.22
CA LEU A 76 -1.78 14.16 8.53
C LEU A 76 -1.09 13.08 9.38
N ARG A 77 -0.94 13.30 10.69
CA ARG A 77 -0.37 12.29 11.58
C ARG A 77 -1.23 11.05 11.70
N GLN A 78 -2.54 11.22 11.87
CA GLN A 78 -3.48 10.09 11.92
C GLN A 78 -3.49 9.31 10.61
N ALA A 79 -3.50 10.01 9.47
CA ALA A 79 -3.43 9.39 8.16
C ALA A 79 -2.11 8.62 7.95
N CYS A 80 -0.96 9.22 8.23
CA CYS A 80 0.32 8.53 8.13
C CYS A 80 0.41 7.32 9.07
N ALA A 81 -0.14 7.41 10.30
CA ALA A 81 -0.18 6.28 11.21
C ALA A 81 -1.06 5.15 10.66
N ALA A 82 -2.26 5.46 10.19
CA ALA A 82 -3.15 4.48 9.56
C ALA A 82 -2.48 3.81 8.35
N MET A 83 -1.84 4.59 7.48
CA MET A 83 -1.14 4.06 6.30
C MET A 83 0.08 3.20 6.67
N ALA A 84 0.79 3.52 7.76
CA ALA A 84 1.87 2.67 8.28
C ALA A 84 1.35 1.29 8.72
N PHE A 85 0.22 1.27 9.43
CA PHE A 85 -0.43 0.04 9.87
C PHE A 85 -1.01 -0.76 8.70
N ILE A 86 -1.68 -0.10 7.75
CA ILE A 86 -2.19 -0.76 6.53
C ILE A 86 -1.04 -1.38 5.74
N SER A 87 0.06 -0.65 5.54
CA SER A 87 1.22 -1.15 4.79
C SER A 87 1.89 -2.32 5.52
N ALA A 88 2.03 -2.25 6.84
CA ALA A 88 2.55 -3.37 7.64
C ALA A 88 1.61 -4.59 7.60
N GLY A 89 0.29 -4.37 7.66
CA GLY A 89 -0.72 -5.41 7.53
C GLY A 89 -0.65 -6.09 6.17
N ILE A 90 -0.58 -5.33 5.08
CA ILE A 90 -0.41 -5.87 3.72
C ILE A 90 0.91 -6.65 3.63
N ALA A 91 2.01 -6.17 4.20
CA ALA A 91 3.28 -6.89 4.23
C ALA A 91 3.14 -8.25 4.94
N ALA A 92 2.52 -8.28 6.12
CA ALA A 92 2.28 -9.51 6.88
C ALA A 92 1.37 -10.48 6.10
N PHE A 93 0.26 -10.00 5.57
CA PHE A 93 -0.64 -10.79 4.72
C PHE A 93 0.09 -11.34 3.49
N THR A 94 0.94 -10.54 2.86
CA THR A 94 1.73 -10.97 1.71
C THR A 94 2.70 -12.06 2.12
N LEU A 95 3.40 -11.92 3.25
CA LEU A 95 4.33 -12.92 3.77
C LEU A 95 3.63 -14.28 4.02
N PHE A 96 2.51 -14.25 4.73
CA PHE A 96 1.74 -15.45 5.12
C PHE A 96 0.78 -15.97 4.04
N SER A 97 0.66 -15.27 2.90
CA SER A 97 -0.23 -15.70 1.82
C SER A 97 0.15 -17.09 1.29
N PRO A 98 -0.83 -17.96 1.01
CA PRO A 98 -0.56 -19.27 0.42
C PRO A 98 -0.01 -19.11 -1.00
N GLY A 99 1.11 -19.77 -1.28
CA GLY A 99 1.80 -19.66 -2.56
C GLY A 99 3.29 -19.96 -2.41
N LYS A 100 3.94 -20.37 -3.50
CA LYS A 100 5.39 -20.57 -3.50
C LYS A 100 6.08 -19.23 -3.22
N VAL A 101 7.20 -19.28 -2.49
CA VAL A 101 8.03 -18.08 -2.30
C VAL A 101 8.59 -17.68 -3.67
N SER A 102 8.06 -16.60 -4.23
CA SER A 102 8.47 -16.01 -5.50
C SER A 102 9.22 -14.71 -5.26
N SER A 103 10.05 -14.30 -6.24
CA SER A 103 10.71 -12.99 -6.22
C SER A 103 9.70 -11.84 -6.12
N GLY A 104 8.56 -11.95 -6.79
CA GLY A 104 7.47 -10.97 -6.72
C GLY A 104 6.90 -10.82 -5.31
N LYS A 105 6.59 -11.94 -4.63
CA LYS A 105 6.10 -11.96 -3.24
C LYS A 105 7.07 -11.29 -2.27
N ILE A 106 8.37 -11.56 -2.42
CA ILE A 106 9.43 -10.94 -1.62
C ILE A 106 9.50 -9.43 -1.90
N SER A 107 9.53 -9.04 -3.18
CA SER A 107 9.63 -7.62 -3.56
C SER A 107 8.45 -6.78 -3.06
N MET A 108 7.23 -7.34 -3.13
CA MET A 108 6.01 -6.67 -2.66
C MET A 108 5.99 -6.54 -1.14
N THR A 109 6.45 -7.57 -0.43
CA THR A 109 6.61 -7.53 1.03
C THR A 109 7.62 -6.44 1.45
N LEU A 110 8.78 -6.40 0.79
CA LEU A 110 9.81 -5.38 1.05
C LEU A 110 9.31 -3.97 0.74
N ALA A 111 8.58 -3.78 -0.36
CA ALA A 111 7.99 -2.49 -0.72
C ALA A 111 6.99 -2.01 0.35
N CYS A 112 6.13 -2.91 0.85
CA CYS A 112 5.17 -2.58 1.90
C CYS A 112 5.85 -2.25 3.24
N LEU A 113 6.91 -2.98 3.61
CA LEU A 113 7.72 -2.67 4.79
C LEU A 113 8.46 -1.34 4.66
N ALA A 114 9.05 -1.07 3.50
CA ALA A 114 9.71 0.21 3.21
C ALA A 114 8.72 1.37 3.32
N MET A 115 7.50 1.22 2.79
CA MET A 115 6.45 2.24 2.93
C MET A 115 6.04 2.44 4.38
N SER A 116 5.87 1.37 5.15
CA SER A 116 5.59 1.47 6.59
C SER A 116 6.70 2.25 7.31
N LEU A 117 7.98 1.96 7.01
CA LEU A 117 9.12 2.67 7.57
C LEU A 117 9.14 4.16 7.18
N ILE A 118 8.84 4.49 5.92
CA ILE A 118 8.73 5.88 5.45
C ILE A 118 7.68 6.64 6.27
N PHE A 119 6.53 6.04 6.53
CA PHE A 119 5.50 6.66 7.37
C PHE A 119 5.95 6.81 8.82
N PHE A 120 6.63 5.83 9.41
CA PHE A 120 7.20 5.95 10.75
C PHE A 120 8.24 7.07 10.85
N ILE A 121 9.12 7.21 9.85
CA ILE A 121 10.11 8.29 9.79
C ILE A 121 9.42 9.65 9.63
N ALA A 122 8.38 9.73 8.79
CA ALA A 122 7.59 10.94 8.61
C ALA A 122 6.92 11.40 9.92
N LEU A 123 6.50 10.46 10.77
CA LEU A 123 5.89 10.73 12.08
C LEU A 123 6.88 11.14 13.17
N ARG A 124 8.15 10.73 13.07
CA ARG A 124 9.16 10.90 14.15
C ARG A 124 9.67 12.35 14.33
N GLY A 125 9.28 13.28 13.47
CA GLY A 125 9.83 14.65 13.40
C GLY A 125 9.42 15.64 14.51
N ARG A 126 9.12 15.21 15.74
CA ARG A 126 8.76 16.12 16.84
C ARG A 126 9.49 15.78 18.15
N ARG A 127 10.81 16.04 18.22
CA ARG A 127 11.58 16.06 19.49
C ARG A 127 12.76 17.05 19.53
N ARG A 128 12.68 18.20 18.85
CA ARG A 128 13.58 19.34 19.11
C ARG A 128 12.76 20.62 19.01
N ASN A 129 12.92 21.51 20.00
CA ASN A 129 12.16 22.74 20.26
C ASN A 129 10.94 22.57 21.19
N ARG A 130 11.18 21.98 22.35
CA ARG A 130 10.73 22.61 23.60
C ARG A 130 11.96 23.23 24.24
#